data_AF-A0AAW9JBJ6-F1
#
_entry.id   AF-A0AAW9JBJ6-F1
#
_cell.length_a   1.000
_cell.length_b   1.000
_cell.length_c   1.000
_cell.angle_alpha   90.00
_cell.angle_beta   90.00
_cell.angle_gamma   90.00
#
_symmetry.space_group_name_H-M   'P 1'
#
loop_
_entity.id
_entity.type
_entity.pdbx_description
1 polymer ?
#
loop_
_entity_poly.entity_id
_entity_poly.type
_entity_poly.pdbx_seq_one_letter_code
_entity_poly.pdbx_strand_id
1 'polypeptide(L)'
;MSRVINKISVRDFDLSEATIECRRQVIEIYKFLKKYIPVFKNSILVQSGDEIGVRESRRLVGQYELTEKDIISRKIFKDTIALGSWPIDIHDPDGKELDLMEMKIGDYYGIPYRSLIPTKINNLIVTGRAISTN
;
A
#
# COMPACT_ATOMS: atom_id res chain seq x y z
N MET A 1 3.97 12.78 -9.46
CA MET A 1 3.95 12.02 -8.18
C MET A 1 5.29 11.31 -8.08
N SER A 2 5.95 11.31 -6.91
CA SER A 2 7.15 10.48 -6.71
C SER A 2 6.76 9.04 -6.38
N ARG A 3 7.39 8.06 -7.02
CA ARG A 3 7.11 6.63 -6.84
C ARG A 3 8.34 5.80 -7.19
N VAL A 4 8.57 4.73 -6.43
CA VAL A 4 9.58 3.70 -6.72
C VAL A 4 8.90 2.34 -6.66
N ILE A 5 9.12 1.51 -7.67
CA ILE A 5 8.58 0.16 -7.80
C ILE A 5 9.72 -0.86 -7.97
N ASN A 6 9.41 -2.16 -7.93
CA ASN A 6 10.37 -3.25 -8.14
C ASN A 6 11.54 -3.27 -7.13
N LYS A 7 11.25 -2.93 -5.87
CA LYS A 7 12.19 -2.97 -4.74
C LYS A 7 11.58 -3.71 -3.56
N ILE A 8 12.38 -4.52 -2.87
CA ILE A 8 11.93 -5.30 -1.71
C ILE A 8 12.34 -4.58 -0.43
N SER A 9 11.36 -4.17 0.36
CA SER A 9 11.56 -3.34 1.56
C SER A 9 12.30 -4.02 2.73
N VAL A 10 12.69 -5.29 2.58
CA VAL A 10 13.45 -6.05 3.59
C VAL A 10 14.84 -6.45 3.07
N ARG A 11 15.28 -5.81 1.97
CA ARG A 11 16.64 -5.92 1.45
C ARG A 11 17.31 -4.55 1.55
N ASP A 12 18.45 -4.51 2.22
CA ASP A 12 19.13 -3.24 2.54
C ASP A 12 19.53 -2.44 1.29
N PHE A 13 20.06 -3.13 0.27
CA PHE A 13 20.43 -2.51 -0.99
C PHE A 13 19.22 -1.98 -1.76
N ASP A 14 18.11 -2.72 -1.80
CA ASP A 14 16.87 -2.27 -2.45
C ASP A 14 16.30 -1.01 -1.78
N LEU A 15 16.31 -0.93 -0.44
CA LEU A 15 15.88 0.27 0.30
C LEU A 15 16.80 1.46 0.03
N SER A 16 18.11 1.23 -0.02
CA SER A 16 19.10 2.27 -0.32
C SER A 16 18.89 2.83 -1.72
N GLU A 17 18.78 1.95 -2.71
CA GLU A 17 18.52 2.33 -4.11
C GLU A 17 17.18 3.06 -4.26
N ALA A 18 16.13 2.56 -3.59
CA ALA A 18 14.82 3.21 -3.62
C ALA A 18 14.85 4.61 -3.00
N THR A 19 15.58 4.79 -1.91
CA THR A 19 15.74 6.09 -1.26
C THR A 19 16.50 7.08 -2.13
N ILE A 20 17.57 6.63 -2.80
CA ILE A 20 18.33 7.45 -3.76
C ILE A 20 17.42 7.90 -4.92
N GLU A 21 16.69 6.97 -5.52
CA GLU A 21 15.79 7.27 -6.63
C GLU A 21 14.65 8.22 -6.21
N CYS A 22 14.05 8.00 -5.04
CA CYS A 22 13.01 8.88 -4.53
C CYS A 22 13.55 10.31 -4.28
N ARG A 23 14.76 10.44 -3.73
CA ARG A 23 15.41 11.76 -3.56
C ARG A 23 15.68 12.46 -4.88
N ARG A 24 16.10 11.71 -5.91
CA ARG A 24 16.25 12.24 -7.28
C ARG A 24 14.93 12.82 -7.78
N GLN A 25 13.82 12.09 -7.63
CA GLN A 25 12.49 12.54 -8.03
C GLN A 25 12.01 13.76 -7.22
N VAL A 26 12.29 13.85 -5.92
CA VAL A 26 11.97 15.02 -5.10
C VAL A 26 12.63 16.28 -5.66
N ILE A 27 13.91 16.20 -6.04
CA ILE A 27 14.63 17.31 -6.65
C ILE A 27 14.03 17.71 -8.01
N GLU A 28 13.62 16.73 -8.82
CA GLU A 28 12.95 17.01 -10.11
C GLU A 28 11.61 17.72 -9.93
N ILE A 29 10.78 17.23 -9.00
CA ILE A 29 9.49 17.86 -8.66
C ILE A 29 9.73 19.27 -8.14
N TYR A 30 10.70 19.46 -7.24
CA TYR A 30 11.05 20.79 -6.73
C TYR A 30 11.48 21.75 -7.84
N LYS A 31 12.36 21.32 -8.76
CA LYS A 31 12.78 22.12 -9.91
C LYS A 31 11.61 22.46 -10.83
N PHE A 32 10.72 21.50 -11.08
CA PHE A 32 9.51 21.72 -11.85
C PHE A 32 8.61 22.78 -11.20
N LEU A 33 8.30 22.63 -9.90
CA LEU A 33 7.48 23.59 -9.16
C LEU A 33 8.09 24.99 -9.20
N LYS A 34 9.40 25.11 -8.94
CA LYS A 34 10.11 26.40 -8.95
C LYS A 34 10.12 27.07 -10.33
N LYS A 35 10.16 26.28 -11.41
CA LYS A 35 10.18 26.78 -12.79
C LYS A 35 8.80 27.21 -13.27
N TYR A 36 7.76 26.43 -12.97
CA TYR A 36 6.45 26.57 -13.60
C TYR A 36 5.37 27.17 -12.71
N ILE A 37 5.52 27.13 -11.38
CA ILE A 37 4.51 27.61 -10.43
C ILE A 37 5.02 28.88 -9.75
N PRO A 38 4.48 30.08 -10.06
CA PRO A 38 5.02 31.36 -9.61
C PRO A 38 5.26 31.47 -8.10
N VAL A 39 4.35 30.92 -7.29
CA VAL A 39 4.46 30.96 -5.81
C VAL A 39 5.71 30.26 -5.28
N PHE A 40 6.27 29.30 -6.03
CA PHE A 40 7.47 28.57 -5.62
C PHE A 40 8.79 29.20 -6.09
N LYS A 41 8.77 30.31 -6.85
CA LYS A 41 9.99 30.89 -7.46
C LYS A 41 11.09 31.23 -6.45
N ASN A 42 10.71 31.74 -5.28
CA ASN A 42 11.63 32.08 -4.18
C ASN A 42 11.67 31.02 -3.07
N SER A 43 11.03 29.86 -3.29
CA SER A 43 11.05 28.78 -2.31
C SER A 43 12.41 28.08 -2.23
N ILE A 44 12.69 27.51 -1.06
CA ILE A 44 13.84 26.65 -0.81
C ILE A 44 13.34 25.28 -0.35
N LEU A 45 14.05 24.22 -0.76
CA LEU A 45 13.82 22.88 -0.21
C LEU A 45 14.65 22.76 1.07
N VAL A 46 13.98 22.78 2.23
CA VAL A 46 14.65 22.74 3.55
C VAL A 46 15.02 21.31 3.93
N GLN A 47 14.12 20.35 3.67
CA GLN A 47 14.30 18.96 4.05
C GLN A 47 13.48 18.06 3.12
N SER A 48 13.90 16.80 2.99
CA SER A 48 13.14 15.69 2.42
C SER A 48 13.07 14.56 3.45
N GLY A 49 12.31 13.50 3.17
CA GLY A 49 12.22 12.35 4.08
C GLY A 49 13.59 11.69 4.33
N ASP A 50 13.80 11.25 5.58
CA ASP A 50 15.02 10.54 5.98
C ASP A 50 15.10 9.16 5.31
N GLU A 51 13.94 8.51 5.16
CA GLU A 51 13.76 7.21 4.52
C GLU A 51 12.60 7.22 3.52
N ILE A 52 12.62 6.27 2.58
CA ILE A 52 11.48 6.04 1.69
C ILE A 52 10.31 5.41 2.44
N GLY A 53 9.11 5.98 2.26
CA GLY A 53 7.88 5.37 2.77
C GLY A 53 7.52 4.08 2.01
N VAL A 54 7.46 2.96 2.72
CA VAL A 54 7.05 1.66 2.16
C VAL A 54 5.53 1.56 2.23
N ARG A 55 4.86 1.61 1.07
CA ARG A 55 3.39 1.44 0.99
C ARG A 55 2.98 -0.02 1.05
N GLU A 56 3.52 -0.84 0.15
CA GLU A 56 3.25 -2.28 0.08
C GLU A 56 4.54 -3.08 0.22
N SER A 57 4.43 -4.27 0.81
CA SER A 57 5.54 -5.21 0.98
C SER A 57 5.00 -6.63 1.01
N ARG A 58 5.73 -7.56 1.64
CA ARG A 58 5.39 -8.98 1.74
C ARG A 58 4.10 -9.14 2.53
N ARG A 59 3.23 -10.02 2.01
CA ARG A 59 2.02 -10.48 2.67
C ARG A 59 2.17 -11.94 3.08
N LEU A 60 1.46 -12.32 4.12
CA LEU A 60 1.39 -13.69 4.59
C LEU A 60 0.70 -14.57 3.54
N VAL A 61 1.20 -15.80 3.35
CA VAL A 61 0.43 -16.88 2.75
C VAL A 61 -0.34 -17.60 3.85
N GLY A 62 -1.59 -17.16 4.05
CA GLY A 62 -2.45 -17.59 5.14
C GLY A 62 -3.26 -18.84 4.78
N GLN A 63 -3.98 -19.39 5.76
CA GLN A 63 -4.94 -20.47 5.54
C GLN A 63 -6.12 -20.05 4.65
N TYR A 64 -6.34 -18.74 4.52
CA TYR A 64 -7.24 -18.16 3.53
C TYR A 64 -6.68 -16.83 3.04
N GLU A 65 -6.69 -16.63 1.74
CA GLU A 65 -6.39 -15.35 1.12
C GLU A 65 -7.71 -14.59 0.93
N LEU A 66 -7.86 -13.44 1.60
CA LEU A 66 -9.00 -12.57 1.35
C LEU A 66 -8.85 -11.93 -0.03
N THR A 67 -9.86 -12.13 -0.88
CA THR A 67 -9.79 -11.70 -2.28
C THR A 67 -10.65 -10.47 -2.53
N GLU A 68 -10.34 -9.75 -3.62
CA GLU A 68 -11.21 -8.72 -4.18
C GLU A 68 -12.67 -9.20 -4.32
N LYS A 69 -12.89 -10.43 -4.81
CA LYS A 69 -14.24 -10.99 -4.97
C LYS A 69 -15.00 -11.09 -3.64
N ASP A 70 -14.31 -11.43 -2.56
CA ASP A 70 -14.93 -11.50 -1.23
C ASP A 70 -15.37 -10.11 -0.74
N ILE A 71 -14.58 -9.09 -1.04
CA ILE A 71 -14.89 -7.69 -0.71
C ILE A 71 -16.09 -7.20 -1.54
N ILE A 72 -16.06 -7.40 -2.87
CA ILE A 72 -17.14 -6.99 -3.78
C ILE A 72 -18.45 -7.69 -3.41
N SER A 73 -18.40 -8.98 -3.08
CA SER A 73 -19.60 -9.73 -2.68
C SER A 73 -20.05 -9.45 -1.24
N ARG A 74 -19.37 -8.55 -0.51
CA ARG A 74 -19.68 -8.19 0.89
C ARG A 74 -19.74 -9.43 1.79
N LYS A 75 -18.83 -10.36 1.55
CA LYS A 75 -18.88 -11.68 2.17
C LYS A 75 -18.63 -11.59 3.67
N ILE A 76 -19.50 -12.24 4.43
CA ILE A 76 -19.32 -12.45 5.87
C ILE A 76 -19.00 -13.92 6.10
N PHE A 77 -17.84 -14.18 6.69
CA PHE A 77 -17.40 -15.52 7.01
C PHE A 77 -17.86 -15.94 8.40
N LYS A 78 -18.06 -17.25 8.62
CA LYS A 78 -18.43 -17.80 9.93
C LYS A 78 -17.40 -17.45 11.03
N ASP A 79 -16.14 -17.31 10.64
CA ASP A 79 -14.99 -16.98 11.47
C ASP A 79 -14.52 -15.53 11.29
N THR A 80 -15.43 -14.61 10.95
CA THR A 80 -15.12 -13.18 10.85
C THR A 80 -14.69 -12.63 12.22
N ILE A 81 -13.57 -11.91 12.24
CA ILE A 81 -13.04 -11.26 13.46
C ILE A 81 -13.01 -9.74 13.38
N ALA A 82 -13.13 -9.17 12.18
CA ALA A 82 -13.17 -7.73 11.96
C ALA A 82 -14.02 -7.43 10.73
N LEU A 83 -14.55 -6.21 10.67
CA LEU A 83 -15.33 -5.70 9.54
C LEU A 83 -14.55 -4.59 8.84
N GLY A 84 -14.45 -4.69 7.51
CA GLY A 84 -13.93 -3.63 6.66
C GLY A 84 -15.07 -2.96 5.89
N SER A 85 -15.00 -1.64 5.72
CA SER A 85 -15.96 -0.85 4.93
C SER A 85 -15.28 0.08 3.94
N TRP A 86 -13.96 -0.07 3.76
CA TRP A 86 -13.20 0.73 2.80
C TRP A 86 -13.25 0.07 1.42
N PRO A 87 -13.55 0.84 0.36
CA PRO A 87 -13.55 0.31 -1.00
C PRO A 87 -12.16 -0.19 -1.42
N ILE A 88 -12.12 -1.02 -2.45
CA ILE A 88 -10.85 -1.41 -3.06
C ILE A 88 -10.27 -0.16 -3.74
N ASP A 89 -9.06 0.21 -3.35
CA ASP A 89 -8.32 1.37 -3.85
C ASP A 89 -7.03 0.86 -4.53
N ILE A 90 -7.17 0.42 -5.79
CA ILE A 90 -6.04 -0.07 -6.57
C ILE A 90 -5.38 1.12 -7.26
N HIS A 91 -4.12 1.37 -6.91
CA HIS A 91 -3.27 2.28 -7.65
C HIS A 91 -2.47 1.52 -8.70
N ASP A 92 -2.85 1.64 -9.97
CA ASP A 92 -2.09 1.07 -11.07
C ASP A 92 -0.61 1.52 -10.97
N PRO A 93 0.36 0.60 -10.90
CA PRO A 93 1.78 0.94 -10.88
C PRO A 93 2.22 1.73 -12.11
N ASP A 94 1.61 1.50 -13.28
CA ASP A 94 1.84 2.21 -14.55
C ASP A 94 1.03 3.51 -14.65
N GLY A 95 0.15 3.78 -13.67
CA GLY A 95 -0.57 5.05 -13.51
C GLY A 95 -1.69 5.28 -14.51
N LYS A 96 -2.26 4.23 -15.11
CA LYS A 96 -3.27 4.37 -16.16
C LYS A 96 -4.67 4.56 -15.60
N GLU A 97 -5.05 3.85 -14.53
CA GLU A 97 -6.40 3.97 -13.94
C GLU A 97 -6.40 3.81 -12.41
N LEU A 98 -7.40 4.44 -11.79
CA LEU A 98 -7.80 4.22 -10.40
C LEU A 98 -9.07 3.38 -10.48
N ASP A 99 -9.00 2.10 -10.14
CA ASP A 99 -10.18 1.24 -10.04
C ASP A 99 -10.74 1.36 -8.62
N LEU A 100 -11.70 2.26 -8.46
CA LEU A 100 -12.50 2.40 -7.23
C LEU A 100 -13.77 1.59 -7.40
N MET A 101 -13.81 0.40 -6.83
CA MET A 101 -15.07 -0.32 -6.69
C MET A 101 -15.89 0.29 -5.55
N GLU A 102 -16.98 0.97 -5.91
CA GLU A 102 -17.80 1.70 -4.96
C GLU A 102 -18.44 0.79 -3.91
N MET A 103 -18.14 1.08 -2.65
CA MET A 103 -18.90 0.62 -1.48
C MET A 103 -19.87 1.73 -1.07
N LYS A 104 -21.14 1.38 -0.86
CA LYS A 104 -22.14 2.31 -0.35
C LYS A 104 -21.95 2.51 1.15
N ILE A 105 -22.44 3.64 1.66
CA ILE A 105 -22.52 3.87 3.10
C ILE A 105 -23.32 2.72 3.73
N GLY A 106 -22.70 2.04 4.70
CA GLY A 106 -23.28 0.88 5.38
C GLY A 106 -22.87 -0.48 4.80
N ASP A 107 -22.18 -0.52 3.66
CA ASP A 107 -21.58 -1.76 3.17
C ASP A 107 -20.35 -2.14 4.01
N TYR A 108 -20.22 -3.43 4.28
CA TYR A 108 -19.06 -3.99 4.93
C TYR A 108 -18.80 -5.43 4.47
N TYR A 109 -17.57 -5.90 4.66
CA TYR A 109 -17.15 -7.28 4.44
C TYR A 109 -16.42 -7.79 5.68
N GLY A 110 -16.38 -9.12 5.84
CA GLY A 110 -15.73 -9.78 6.96
C GLY A 110 -14.27 -10.10 6.65
N ILE A 111 -13.39 -9.82 7.61
CA ILE A 111 -12.01 -10.31 7.62
C ILE A 111 -11.99 -11.61 8.45
N PRO A 112 -11.75 -12.78 7.82
CA PRO A 112 -11.79 -14.05 8.54
C PRO A 112 -10.51 -14.29 9.33
N TYR A 113 -10.63 -14.90 10.52
CA TYR A 113 -9.50 -15.24 11.39
C TYR A 113 -8.38 -15.99 10.67
N ARG A 114 -8.75 -16.94 9.81
CA ARG A 114 -7.80 -17.75 9.03
C ARG A 114 -6.93 -16.97 8.04
N SER A 115 -7.25 -15.72 7.71
CA SER A 115 -6.36 -14.83 6.93
C SER A 115 -5.17 -14.29 7.73
N LEU A 116 -5.21 -14.42 9.06
CA LEU A 116 -4.12 -14.05 9.96
C LEU A 116 -3.19 -15.25 10.27
N ILE A 117 -3.59 -16.47 9.88
CA ILE A 117 -2.93 -17.71 10.30
C ILE A 117 -2.03 -18.25 9.20
N PRO A 118 -0.70 -18.35 9.42
CA PRO A 118 0.23 -18.92 8.46
C PRO A 118 0.00 -20.41 8.21
N THR A 119 0.28 -20.87 6.99
CA THR A 119 0.16 -22.29 6.61
C THR A 119 1.34 -23.16 7.06
N LYS A 120 2.50 -22.55 7.39
CA LYS A 120 3.77 -23.28 7.63
C LYS A 120 4.33 -23.13 9.03
N ILE A 121 3.82 -22.22 9.85
CA ILE A 121 4.38 -21.89 11.16
C ILE A 121 3.28 -22.03 12.20
N ASN A 122 3.52 -22.86 13.21
CA ASN A 122 2.59 -23.03 14.32
C ASN A 122 2.83 -21.94 15.38
N ASN A 123 1.79 -21.63 16.17
CA ASN A 123 1.85 -20.66 17.27
C ASN A 123 2.26 -19.23 16.85
N LEU A 124 1.87 -18.82 15.64
CA LEU A 124 2.09 -17.48 15.12
C LEU A 124 0.78 -16.93 14.56
N ILE A 125 0.46 -15.67 14.87
CA ILE A 125 -0.62 -14.89 14.27
C ILE A 125 0.01 -13.64 13.66
N VAL A 126 -0.34 -13.34 12.41
CA VAL A 126 0.11 -12.13 11.71
C VAL A 126 -1.06 -11.16 11.63
N THR A 127 -0.82 -9.88 11.93
CA THR A 127 -1.86 -8.83 11.94
C THR A 127 -1.46 -7.62 11.10
N GLY A 128 -2.40 -6.71 10.88
CA GLY A 128 -2.17 -5.46 10.14
C GLY A 128 -1.95 -5.69 8.65
N ARG A 129 -1.12 -4.86 8.02
CA ARG A 129 -0.85 -4.88 6.56
C ARG A 129 -0.36 -6.24 6.03
N ALA A 130 0.27 -7.05 6.88
CA ALA A 130 0.90 -8.29 6.47
C ALA A 130 -0.05 -9.50 6.41
N ILE A 131 -1.35 -9.34 6.69
CA ILE A 131 -2.32 -10.45 6.59
C ILE A 131 -2.46 -10.97 5.15
N SER A 132 -3.07 -12.16 5.00
CA SER A 132 -3.20 -12.83 3.70
C SER A 132 -4.36 -12.28 2.88
N THR A 133 -4.01 -11.53 1.84
CA THR A 133 -4.89 -10.72 0.99
C THR A 133 -4.24 -10.60 -0.39
N ASN A 134 -4.98 -10.83 -1.49
CA ASN A 134 -4.54 -10.44 -2.84
C ASN A 134 -5.27 -9.22 -3.37
#